data_AF-A0A067G792-F1
#
_entry.id   AF-A0A067G792-F1
#
_cell.length_a   1.000
_cell.length_b   1.000
_cell.length_c   1.000
_cell.angle_alpha   90.00
_cell.angle_beta   90.00
_cell.angle_gamma   90.00
#
_symmetry.space_group_name_H-M   'P 1'
#
loop_
_entity.id
_entity.type
_entity.pdbx_description
1 polymer ?
#
loop_
_entity_poly.entity_id
_entity_poly.type
_entity_poly.pdbx_seq_one_letter_code
_entity_poly.pdbx_strand_id
1 'polypeptide(L)'
;MSKRSYMDAVVEGLRAVSAVDVDFASRSIDVRRPVNTKNMNDACNGTRGKKIYVRLLLSIDRRETTEAAMETVKLALEMRDLGVVGIDLSGNPTKGEWTTFLPALKFAREQGLQITLHCGEIPNKEEIQSMLDFLPQRIGHACCFEEEEWRKLKSSKIPVEICLTSNIRTETISSLDIHHFVDLYKAQHPLVLCTDDSGVFSTSVSREYDLAASAFSLGRREMFQLAKSAVKFIFANGRVKEDLKEIFDLAEKKLDL
;
A
#
# COMPACT_ATOMS: atom_id res chain seq x y z
N MET A 1 25.80 -6.56 4.43
CA MET A 1 25.11 -6.55 3.11
C MET A 1 24.90 -5.10 2.73
N SER A 2 25.25 -4.67 1.51
CA SER A 2 24.99 -3.30 1.05
C SER A 2 23.56 -3.17 0.51
N LYS A 3 23.00 -1.95 0.48
CA LYS A 3 21.68 -1.68 -0.13
C LYS A 3 21.60 -2.19 -1.57
N ARG A 4 22.66 -1.97 -2.36
CA ARG A 4 22.76 -2.47 -3.73
C ARG A 4 22.72 -4.00 -3.80
N SER A 5 23.55 -4.70 -3.00
CA SER A 5 23.53 -6.18 -3.02
C SER A 5 22.19 -6.77 -2.61
N TYR A 6 21.46 -6.11 -1.70
CA TYR A 6 20.12 -6.53 -1.31
C TYR A 6 19.13 -6.32 -2.47
N MET A 7 19.15 -5.14 -3.08
CA MET A 7 18.27 -4.81 -4.20
C MET A 7 18.52 -5.69 -5.43
N ASP A 8 19.78 -6.03 -5.72
CA ASP A 8 20.14 -6.96 -6.80
C ASP A 8 19.52 -8.34 -6.54
N ALA A 9 19.61 -8.85 -5.30
CA ALA A 9 19.00 -10.13 -4.92
C ALA A 9 17.46 -10.10 -5.00
N VAL A 10 16.82 -8.98 -4.62
CA VAL A 10 15.36 -8.79 -4.76
C VAL A 10 14.95 -8.83 -6.24
N VAL A 11 15.66 -8.11 -7.11
CA VAL A 11 15.35 -8.08 -8.54
C VAL A 11 15.56 -9.46 -9.17
N GLU A 12 16.62 -10.18 -8.81
CA GLU A 12 16.85 -11.55 -9.25
C GLU A 12 15.72 -12.48 -8.80
N GLY A 13 15.34 -12.43 -7.52
CA GLY A 13 14.25 -13.23 -6.96
C GLY A 13 12.92 -12.97 -7.67
N LEU A 14 12.56 -11.71 -7.92
CA LEU A 14 11.34 -11.33 -8.63
C LEU A 14 11.34 -11.84 -10.08
N ARG A 15 12.50 -11.84 -10.76
CA ARG A 15 12.63 -12.36 -12.14
C ARG A 15 12.52 -13.89 -12.20
N ALA A 16 12.86 -14.59 -11.11
CA ALA A 16 12.74 -16.03 -11.02
C ALA A 16 11.28 -16.51 -10.79
N VAL A 17 10.36 -15.60 -10.42
CA VAL A 17 8.94 -15.93 -10.21
C VAL A 17 8.25 -16.22 -11.54
N SER A 18 7.92 -17.49 -11.78
CA SER A 18 7.18 -17.94 -12.97
C SER A 18 5.68 -18.15 -12.73
N ALA A 19 5.26 -18.23 -11.47
CA ALA A 19 3.86 -18.33 -11.05
C ALA A 19 3.68 -17.65 -9.68
N VAL A 20 2.49 -17.07 -9.46
CA VAL A 20 2.08 -16.53 -8.17
C VAL A 20 0.85 -17.30 -7.72
N ASP A 21 0.96 -17.97 -6.57
CA ASP A 21 -0.20 -18.56 -5.92
C ASP A 21 -1.10 -17.45 -5.41
N VAL A 22 -2.36 -17.49 -5.80
CA VAL A 22 -3.38 -16.54 -5.33
C VAL A 22 -4.37 -17.35 -4.51
N ASP A 23 -4.33 -17.16 -3.20
CA ASP A 23 -5.27 -17.78 -2.28
C ASP A 23 -6.65 -17.13 -2.46
N PHE A 24 -7.58 -17.87 -3.06
CA PHE A 24 -8.99 -17.53 -3.01
C PHE A 24 -9.59 -18.34 -1.88
N ALA A 25 -9.92 -17.69 -0.76
CA ALA A 25 -10.72 -18.31 0.27
C ALA A 25 -12.03 -18.81 -0.36
N SER A 26 -12.15 -20.13 -0.53
CA SER A 26 -13.37 -20.75 -1.00
C SER A 26 -14.46 -20.49 0.04
N ARG A 27 -15.54 -19.83 -0.36
CA ARG A 27 -16.69 -19.56 0.51
C ARG A 27 -17.27 -20.87 1.07
N SER A 28 -16.96 -21.17 2.33
CA SER A 28 -17.86 -21.72 3.35
C SER A 28 -17.04 -22.09 4.60
N ILE A 29 -16.93 -21.18 5.57
CA ILE A 29 -16.52 -21.55 6.92
C ILE A 29 -17.81 -21.76 7.71
N ASP A 30 -18.32 -23.00 7.71
CA ASP A 30 -19.29 -23.45 8.70
C ASP A 30 -18.51 -23.83 9.97
N VAL A 31 -18.64 -23.02 11.02
CA VAL A 31 -17.82 -23.04 12.25
C VAL A 31 -18.05 -24.31 13.10
N ARG A 32 -18.83 -25.29 12.61
CA ARG A 32 -19.29 -26.45 13.40
C ARG A 32 -18.82 -27.82 12.94
N ARG A 33 -17.87 -27.94 11.99
CA ARG A 33 -17.32 -29.26 11.61
C ARG A 33 -15.79 -29.32 11.66
N PRO A 34 -15.20 -30.40 12.19
CA PRO A 34 -13.75 -30.58 12.19
C PRO A 34 -13.26 -30.80 10.75
N VAL A 35 -12.16 -30.13 10.42
CA VAL A 35 -11.51 -30.16 9.11
C VAL A 35 -11.08 -31.59 8.79
N ASN A 36 -11.76 -32.22 7.82
CA ASN A 36 -11.35 -33.50 7.27
C ASN A 36 -10.66 -33.24 5.92
N THR A 37 -9.35 -33.34 5.89
CA THR A 37 -8.50 -33.22 4.70
C THR A 37 -8.64 -34.48 3.84
N LYS A 38 -9.58 -34.49 2.91
CA LYS A 38 -9.56 -35.46 1.80
C LYS A 38 -9.86 -34.78 0.46
N ASN A 39 -8.81 -34.75 -0.35
CA ASN A 39 -8.73 -34.80 -1.82
C ASN A 39 -9.80 -34.02 -2.61
N MET A 40 -9.46 -32.80 -3.01
CA MET A 40 -9.95 -32.22 -4.26
C MET A 40 -8.85 -32.35 -5.31
N ASN A 41 -8.87 -33.44 -6.08
CA ASN A 41 -8.18 -33.51 -7.36
C ASN A 41 -9.11 -33.04 -8.49
N ASP A 42 -8.50 -32.34 -9.43
CA ASP A 42 -8.92 -32.18 -10.83
C ASP A 42 -10.18 -31.38 -11.16
N ALA A 43 -10.08 -30.06 -10.92
CA ALA A 43 -10.70 -29.07 -11.80
C ALA A 43 -9.69 -27.99 -12.24
N CYS A 44 -8.44 -28.40 -12.56
CA CYS A 44 -7.48 -27.54 -13.24
C CYS A 44 -7.79 -27.49 -14.74
N ASN A 45 -8.92 -26.87 -15.10
CA ASN A 45 -9.20 -26.55 -16.49
C ASN A 45 -8.44 -25.26 -16.87
N GLY A 46 -7.19 -25.43 -17.33
CA GLY A 46 -6.37 -24.41 -17.99
C GLY A 46 -5.85 -23.29 -17.10
N THR A 47 -4.78 -23.54 -16.35
CA THR A 47 -4.01 -22.48 -15.66
C THR A 47 -3.24 -21.62 -16.68
N ARG A 48 -3.94 -20.71 -17.37
CA ARG A 48 -3.27 -19.53 -17.92
C ARG A 48 -2.59 -18.81 -16.76
N GLY A 49 -1.26 -18.70 -16.81
CA GLY A 49 -0.49 -17.97 -15.81
C GLY A 49 -1.09 -16.59 -15.58
N LYS A 50 -1.32 -16.23 -14.31
CA LYS A 50 -1.85 -14.91 -13.96
C LYS A 50 -0.74 -13.88 -14.14
N LYS A 51 -1.05 -12.75 -14.78
CA LYS A 51 -0.11 -11.65 -14.98
C LYS A 51 -0.18 -10.69 -13.79
N ILE A 52 0.97 -10.30 -13.26
CA ILE A 52 1.11 -9.26 -12.24
C ILE A 52 2.07 -8.18 -12.73
N TYR A 53 1.77 -6.92 -12.42
CA TYR A 53 2.69 -5.80 -12.63
C TYR A 53 3.37 -5.50 -11.30
N VAL A 54 4.71 -5.54 -11.29
CA VAL A 54 5.51 -5.23 -10.10
C VAL A 54 6.30 -3.96 -10.34
N ARG A 55 6.31 -3.08 -9.34
CA ARG A 55 7.17 -1.89 -9.25
C ARG A 55 7.73 -1.81 -7.84
N LEU A 56 8.86 -1.12 -7.70
CA LEU A 56 9.63 -1.09 -6.46
C LEU A 56 9.68 0.33 -5.89
N LEU A 57 9.50 0.43 -4.58
CA LEU A 57 9.83 1.61 -3.78
C LEU A 57 11.03 1.25 -2.92
N LEU A 58 12.00 2.15 -2.85
CA LEU A 58 13.13 1.99 -1.94
C LEU A 58 12.83 2.80 -0.68
N SER A 59 12.67 2.10 0.43
CA SER A 59 12.40 2.73 1.73
C SER A 59 13.68 3.30 2.33
N ILE A 60 13.58 4.52 2.84
CA ILE A 60 14.53 5.12 3.77
C ILE A 60 14.03 4.79 5.17
N ASP A 61 14.86 4.10 5.96
CA ASP A 61 14.52 3.83 7.36
C ASP A 61 14.80 5.07 8.21
N ARG A 62 13.87 5.43 9.09
CA ARG A 62 13.98 6.58 10.01
C ARG A 62 15.16 6.54 10.98
N ARG A 63 15.92 5.44 11.05
CA ARG A 63 17.18 5.34 11.80
C ARG A 63 18.40 5.82 11.00
N GLU A 64 18.24 6.08 9.71
CA GLU A 64 19.32 6.47 8.81
C GLU A 64 19.72 7.94 8.95
N THR A 65 20.93 8.26 8.49
CA THR A 65 21.40 9.64 8.33
C THR A 65 20.96 10.23 6.99
N THR A 66 21.12 11.54 6.82
CA THR A 66 20.87 12.24 5.55
C THR A 66 21.68 11.65 4.39
N GLU A 67 22.95 11.28 4.64
CA GLU A 67 23.85 10.72 3.63
C GLU A 67 23.36 9.34 3.19
N ALA A 68 23.00 8.48 4.15
CA ALA A 68 22.46 7.15 3.86
C ALA A 68 21.11 7.23 3.12
N ALA A 69 20.24 8.17 3.51
CA ALA A 69 19.00 8.46 2.79
C ALA A 69 19.27 8.90 1.34
N MET A 70 20.27 9.77 1.13
CA MET A 70 20.69 10.22 -0.19
C MET A 70 21.26 9.08 -1.05
N GLU A 71 21.99 8.14 -0.45
CA GLU A 71 22.45 6.92 -1.13
C GLU A 71 21.27 6.06 -1.61
N THR A 72 20.21 5.92 -0.79
CA THR A 72 18.97 5.23 -1.21
C THR A 72 18.35 5.90 -2.43
N VAL A 73 18.27 7.24 -2.44
CA VAL A 73 17.71 7.98 -3.57
C VAL A 73 18.56 7.81 -4.83
N LYS A 74 19.89 7.90 -4.73
CA LYS A 74 20.80 7.67 -5.87
C LYS A 74 20.65 6.25 -6.43
N LEU A 75 20.58 5.25 -5.56
CA LEU A 75 20.34 3.87 -5.97
C LEU A 75 18.99 3.72 -6.69
N ALA A 76 17.93 4.37 -6.19
CA ALA A 76 16.62 4.36 -6.84
C ALA A 76 16.67 4.92 -8.27
N LEU A 77 17.45 5.97 -8.50
CA LEU A 77 17.65 6.56 -9.82
C LEU A 77 18.38 5.63 -10.79
N GLU A 78 19.41 4.94 -10.29
CA GLU A 78 20.19 3.95 -11.05
C GLU A 78 19.35 2.72 -11.42
N MET A 79 18.34 2.39 -10.62
CA MET A 79 17.50 1.20 -10.78
C MET A 79 16.14 1.47 -11.44
N ARG A 80 15.91 2.65 -12.03
CA ARG A 80 14.64 2.99 -12.69
C ARG A 80 14.27 2.02 -13.81
N ASP A 81 15.25 1.60 -14.61
CA ASP A 81 15.05 0.64 -15.70
C ASP A 81 14.74 -0.78 -15.20
N LEU A 82 14.93 -1.03 -13.90
CA LEU A 82 14.62 -2.28 -13.22
C LEU A 82 13.26 -2.23 -12.50
N GLY A 83 12.48 -1.16 -12.69
CA GLY A 83 11.13 -1.02 -12.15
C GLY A 83 11.04 -0.27 -10.83
N VAL A 84 12.12 0.38 -10.38
CA VAL A 84 12.05 1.34 -9.26
C VAL A 84 11.34 2.61 -9.70
N VAL A 85 10.35 3.04 -8.93
CA VAL A 85 9.46 4.17 -9.28
C VAL A 85 9.40 5.26 -8.23
N GLY A 86 9.93 5.01 -7.03
CA GLY A 86 9.80 5.96 -5.94
C GLY A 86 10.53 5.59 -4.67
N ILE A 87 10.32 6.44 -3.69
CA ILE A 87 10.87 6.38 -2.34
C ILE A 87 9.72 6.32 -1.34
N ASP A 88 9.96 5.59 -0.27
CA ASP A 88 9.14 5.55 0.93
C ASP A 88 9.99 6.04 2.12
N LEU A 89 9.37 6.73 3.10
CA LEU A 89 9.98 7.01 4.40
C LEU A 89 9.18 6.24 5.45
N SER A 90 9.85 5.30 6.12
CA SER A 90 9.23 4.33 7.04
C SER A 90 10.22 3.87 8.12
N GLY A 91 9.89 2.82 8.85
CA GLY A 91 10.65 2.38 10.02
C GLY A 91 10.08 2.96 11.31
N ASN A 92 10.84 2.93 12.41
CA ASN A 92 10.28 3.29 13.72
C ASN A 92 9.90 4.79 13.78
N PRO A 93 8.62 5.16 13.94
CA PRO A 93 8.18 6.55 13.91
C PRO A 93 8.66 7.38 15.11
N THR A 94 9.16 6.74 16.17
CA THR A 94 9.78 7.41 17.32
C THR A 94 11.25 7.78 17.11
N LYS A 95 11.81 7.45 15.93
CA LYS A 95 13.21 7.70 15.57
C LYS A 95 13.29 8.68 14.40
N GLY A 96 14.42 9.39 14.36
CA GLY A 96 14.75 10.35 13.31
C GLY A 96 13.91 11.62 13.38
N GLU A 97 14.44 12.67 12.78
CA GLU A 97 13.77 13.96 12.63
C GLU A 97 13.44 14.17 11.16
N TRP A 98 12.26 14.73 10.87
CA TRP A 98 11.85 15.06 9.50
C TRP A 98 12.93 15.82 8.69
N THR A 99 13.65 16.73 9.36
CA THR A 99 14.70 17.55 8.76
C THR A 99 15.91 16.75 8.26
N THR A 100 16.16 15.55 8.81
CA THR A 100 17.20 14.63 8.33
C THR A 100 16.87 14.09 6.94
N PHE A 101 15.61 13.75 6.69
CA PHE A 101 15.19 13.08 5.46
C PHE A 101 14.77 14.06 4.36
N LEU A 102 14.33 15.26 4.74
CA LEU A 102 13.84 16.29 3.84
C LEU A 102 14.80 16.60 2.66
N PRO A 103 16.13 16.72 2.83
CA PRO A 103 17.05 16.96 1.71
C PRO A 103 17.02 15.83 0.67
N ALA A 104 17.03 14.57 1.13
CA ALA A 104 16.97 13.41 0.24
C ALA A 104 15.62 13.29 -0.48
N LEU A 105 14.51 13.52 0.23
CA LEU A 105 13.17 13.49 -0.35
C LEU A 105 12.95 14.63 -1.36
N LYS A 106 13.47 15.84 -1.11
CA LYS A 106 13.48 16.94 -2.08
C LYS A 106 14.26 16.56 -3.33
N PHE A 107 15.47 16.03 -3.17
CA PHE A 107 16.28 15.57 -4.30
C PHE A 107 15.58 14.47 -5.10
N ALA A 108 14.95 13.49 -4.44
CA ALA A 108 14.18 12.44 -5.11
C ALA A 108 13.07 13.02 -6.00
N ARG A 109 12.31 13.99 -5.48
CA ARG A 109 11.25 14.68 -6.22
C ARG A 109 11.79 15.45 -7.42
N GLU A 110 12.88 16.20 -7.22
CA GLU A 110 13.53 16.97 -8.30
C GLU A 110 14.00 16.07 -9.44
N GLN A 111 14.38 14.82 -9.13
CA GLN A 111 14.79 13.80 -10.10
C GLN A 111 13.61 12.98 -10.67
N GLY A 112 12.37 13.34 -10.31
CA GLY A 112 11.14 12.74 -10.84
C GLY A 112 10.71 11.42 -10.18
N LEU A 113 11.32 11.02 -9.06
CA LEU A 113 10.84 9.89 -8.27
C LEU A 113 9.55 10.25 -7.54
N GLN A 114 8.65 9.27 -7.45
CA GLN A 114 7.43 9.40 -6.66
C GLN A 114 7.73 9.17 -5.18
N ILE A 115 6.94 9.77 -4.29
CA ILE A 115 7.16 9.71 -2.84
C ILE A 115 5.87 9.31 -2.14
N THR A 116 5.97 8.30 -1.28
CA THR A 116 5.00 8.02 -0.23
C THR A 116 5.67 8.18 1.13
N LEU A 117 4.92 8.55 2.16
CA LEU A 117 5.44 8.75 3.52
C LEU A 117 4.54 8.04 4.53
N HIS A 118 5.13 7.26 5.43
CA HIS A 118 4.43 6.88 6.65
C HIS A 118 4.23 8.14 7.50
N CYS A 119 2.98 8.50 7.78
CA CYS A 119 2.64 9.79 8.38
C CYS A 119 1.59 9.62 9.47
N GLY A 120 1.85 10.17 10.65
CA GLY A 120 0.90 10.14 11.77
C GLY A 120 0.64 8.73 12.33
N GLU A 121 1.64 7.85 12.34
CA GLU A 121 1.59 6.58 13.08
C GLU A 121 1.64 6.77 14.60
N ILE A 122 2.18 7.91 15.05
CA ILE A 122 2.17 8.37 16.44
C ILE A 122 1.78 9.85 16.48
N PRO A 123 1.35 10.38 17.64
CA PRO A 123 1.09 11.81 17.79
C PRO A 123 2.36 12.64 17.58
N ASN A 124 2.41 13.40 16.48
CA ASN A 124 3.49 14.35 16.19
C ASN A 124 3.00 15.46 15.24
N LYS A 125 2.39 16.51 15.80
CA LYS A 125 1.74 17.57 15.03
C LYS A 125 2.70 18.29 14.07
N GLU A 126 3.89 18.64 14.53
CA GLU A 126 4.87 19.39 13.73
C GLU A 126 5.35 18.58 12.52
N GLU A 127 5.64 17.29 12.72
CA GLU A 127 6.05 16.41 11.64
C GLU A 127 4.91 16.15 10.65
N ILE A 128 3.70 15.85 11.13
CA ILE A 128 2.54 15.62 10.26
C ILE A 128 2.29 16.86 9.38
N GLN A 129 2.29 18.05 9.98
CA GLN A 129 2.12 19.30 9.23
C GLN A 129 3.20 19.48 8.17
N SER A 130 4.46 19.22 8.53
CA SER A 130 5.62 19.32 7.64
C SER A 130 5.56 18.33 6.47
N MET A 131 5.12 17.09 6.73
CA MET A 131 4.89 16.08 5.69
C MET A 131 3.74 16.47 4.77
N LEU A 132 2.66 17.04 5.30
CA LEU A 132 1.53 17.54 4.48
C LEU A 132 1.93 18.77 3.66
N ASP A 133 2.74 19.69 4.20
CA ASP A 133 3.30 20.83 3.44
C ASP A 133 4.26 20.39 2.34
N PHE A 134 4.93 19.26 2.55
CA PHE A 134 5.74 18.66 1.51
C PHE A 134 4.90 18.16 0.34
N LEU A 135 3.61 17.83 0.50
CA LEU A 135 2.72 17.31 -0.55
C LEU A 135 3.27 16.04 -1.23
N PRO A 136 3.50 14.93 -0.50
CA PRO A 136 3.88 13.66 -1.11
C PRO A 136 2.75 13.15 -2.02
N GLN A 137 3.07 12.23 -2.93
CA GLN A 137 2.06 11.70 -3.86
C GLN A 137 1.14 10.67 -3.21
N ARG A 138 1.53 10.08 -2.08
CA ARG A 138 0.67 9.30 -1.15
C ARG A 138 1.18 9.46 0.28
N ILE A 139 0.35 9.09 1.25
CA ILE A 139 0.77 8.84 2.63
C ILE A 139 0.23 7.50 3.11
N GLY A 140 0.90 6.88 4.07
CA GLY A 140 0.41 5.71 4.79
C GLY A 140 -0.04 6.03 6.21
N HIS A 141 -0.96 5.20 6.72
CA HIS A 141 -1.47 5.20 8.10
C HIS A 141 -2.41 6.37 8.45
N ALA A 142 -1.90 7.59 8.65
CA ALA A 142 -2.69 8.76 9.08
C ALA A 142 -3.54 8.54 10.36
N CYS A 143 -3.02 7.80 11.34
CA CYS A 143 -3.79 7.38 12.52
C CYS A 143 -3.98 8.49 13.56
N CYS A 144 -2.99 9.35 13.76
CA CYS A 144 -2.97 10.38 14.81
C CYS A 144 -3.18 11.80 14.25
N PHE A 145 -3.98 11.95 13.20
CA PHE A 145 -4.34 13.25 12.63
C PHE A 145 -5.46 13.91 13.45
N GLU A 146 -5.36 15.23 13.66
CA GLU A 146 -6.44 16.04 14.23
C GLU A 146 -7.20 16.80 13.12
N GLU A 147 -8.20 17.59 13.52
CA GLU A 147 -9.09 18.36 12.63
C GLU A 147 -8.33 19.16 11.55
N GLU A 148 -7.22 19.79 11.93
CA GLU A 148 -6.44 20.63 11.04
C GLU A 148 -5.65 19.82 10.00
N GLU A 149 -5.04 18.73 10.41
CA GLU A 149 -4.33 17.79 9.55
C GLU A 149 -5.30 17.12 8.57
N TRP A 150 -6.48 16.70 9.05
CA TRP A 150 -7.54 16.14 8.19
C TRP A 150 -8.03 17.14 7.15
N ARG A 151 -8.26 18.39 7.53
CA ARG A 151 -8.66 19.46 6.61
C ARG A 151 -7.60 19.67 5.52
N LYS A 152 -6.32 19.71 5.89
CA LYS A 152 -5.19 19.90 4.96
C LYS A 152 -4.99 18.68 4.03
N LEU A 153 -5.16 17.47 4.55
CA LEU A 153 -5.13 16.25 3.75
C LEU A 153 -6.26 16.23 2.71
N LYS A 154 -7.49 16.50 3.14
CA LYS A 154 -8.68 16.48 2.26
C LYS A 154 -8.62 17.56 1.18
N SER A 155 -8.03 18.73 1.47
CA SER A 155 -7.85 19.80 0.48
C SER A 155 -6.76 19.48 -0.55
N SER A 156 -5.67 18.82 -0.12
CA SER A 156 -4.56 18.43 -1.00
C SER A 156 -4.83 17.16 -1.82
N LYS A 157 -5.89 16.40 -1.49
CA LYS A 157 -6.29 15.16 -2.20
C LYS A 157 -5.18 14.11 -2.26
N ILE A 158 -4.27 14.10 -1.28
CA ILE A 158 -3.23 13.08 -1.17
C ILE A 158 -3.87 11.73 -0.82
N PRO A 159 -3.68 10.68 -1.63
CA PRO A 159 -4.20 9.35 -1.33
C PRO A 159 -3.61 8.75 -0.06
N VAL A 160 -4.46 8.08 0.71
CA VAL A 160 -4.08 7.39 1.95
C VAL A 160 -4.00 5.88 1.72
N GLU A 161 -2.85 5.29 2.02
CA GLU A 161 -2.64 3.84 2.13
C GLU A 161 -3.17 3.40 3.51
N ILE A 162 -4.32 2.73 3.53
CA ILE A 162 -5.06 2.32 4.72
C ILE A 162 -4.67 0.90 5.10
N CYS A 163 -4.21 0.71 6.33
CA CYS A 163 -3.66 -0.56 6.82
C CYS A 163 -4.47 -1.05 8.03
N LEU A 164 -5.71 -1.52 7.79
CA LEU A 164 -6.70 -1.79 8.85
C LEU A 164 -6.18 -2.75 9.91
N THR A 165 -5.74 -3.95 9.52
CA THR A 165 -5.25 -4.95 10.49
C THR A 165 -4.01 -4.44 11.22
N SER A 166 -3.08 -3.79 10.52
CA SER A 166 -1.88 -3.20 11.14
C SER A 166 -2.26 -2.21 12.24
N ASN A 167 -3.12 -1.22 11.94
CA ASN A 167 -3.47 -0.15 12.88
C ASN A 167 -4.18 -0.67 14.14
N ILE A 168 -4.97 -1.74 14.03
CA ILE A 168 -5.57 -2.41 15.19
C ILE A 168 -4.52 -3.19 15.98
N ARG A 169 -3.61 -3.90 15.30
CA ARG A 169 -2.58 -4.72 15.94
C ARG A 169 -1.49 -3.91 16.65
N THR A 170 -1.22 -2.71 16.17
CA THR A 170 -0.29 -1.75 16.80
C THR A 170 -0.96 -0.87 17.84
N GLU A 171 -2.26 -1.07 18.11
CA GLU A 171 -3.06 -0.29 19.06
C GLU A 171 -3.13 1.21 18.75
N THR A 172 -2.78 1.61 17.51
CA THR A 172 -2.85 3.00 17.07
C THR A 172 -4.29 3.44 16.85
N ILE A 173 -5.16 2.50 16.46
CA ILE A 173 -6.61 2.66 16.39
C ILE A 173 -7.24 1.55 17.24
N SER A 174 -8.15 1.89 18.15
CA SER A 174 -8.68 0.92 19.12
C SER A 174 -9.61 -0.13 18.50
N SER A 175 -10.29 0.22 17.41
CA SER A 175 -11.30 -0.64 16.77
C SER A 175 -11.66 -0.17 15.36
N LEU A 176 -12.19 -1.07 14.54
CA LEU A 176 -12.49 -0.77 13.13
C LEU A 176 -13.63 0.25 12.97
N ASP A 177 -14.59 0.28 13.89
CA ASP A 177 -15.75 1.18 13.85
C ASP A 177 -15.39 2.66 13.99
N ILE A 178 -14.25 2.98 14.61
CA ILE A 178 -13.72 4.34 14.72
C ILE A 178 -12.59 4.63 13.71
N HIS A 179 -12.26 3.69 12.84
CA HIS A 179 -11.16 3.88 11.90
C HIS A 179 -11.49 5.01 10.91
N HIS A 180 -10.53 5.89 10.67
CA HIS A 180 -10.66 7.03 9.75
C HIS A 180 -10.97 6.64 8.28
N PHE A 181 -10.95 5.34 7.95
CA PHE A 181 -11.34 4.84 6.63
C PHE A 181 -12.76 5.30 6.26
N VAL A 182 -13.71 5.19 7.19
CA VAL A 182 -15.12 5.47 6.88
C VAL A 182 -15.36 6.96 6.59
N ASP A 183 -14.64 7.84 7.29
CA ASP A 183 -14.70 9.27 7.07
C ASP A 183 -14.11 9.64 5.70
N LEU A 184 -12.93 9.10 5.37
CA LEU A 184 -12.31 9.32 4.06
C LEU A 184 -13.17 8.76 2.92
N TYR A 185 -13.72 7.56 3.09
CA TYR A 185 -14.61 6.93 2.12
C TYR A 185 -15.87 7.78 1.87
N LYS A 186 -16.57 8.21 2.94
CA LYS A 186 -17.77 9.06 2.84
C LYS A 186 -17.45 10.43 2.22
N ALA A 187 -16.27 10.98 2.49
CA ALA A 187 -15.80 12.22 1.89
C ALA A 187 -15.34 12.07 0.43
N GLN A 188 -15.42 10.86 -0.15
CA GLN A 188 -14.87 10.52 -1.47
C GLN A 188 -13.40 10.94 -1.60
N HIS A 189 -12.65 10.83 -0.49
CA HIS A 189 -11.23 11.12 -0.47
C HIS A 189 -10.44 9.94 -1.05
N PRO A 190 -9.38 10.19 -1.84
CA PRO A 190 -8.50 9.14 -2.34
C PRO A 190 -7.95 8.23 -1.23
N LEU A 191 -8.22 6.93 -1.31
CA LEU A 191 -7.69 5.94 -0.39
C LEU A 191 -7.51 4.58 -1.06
N VAL A 192 -6.61 3.75 -0.51
CA VAL A 192 -6.31 2.39 -0.98
C VAL A 192 -6.16 1.47 0.22
N LEU A 193 -6.79 0.29 0.19
CA LEU A 193 -6.57 -0.73 1.22
C LEU A 193 -5.26 -1.48 0.95
N CYS A 194 -4.40 -1.53 1.96
CA CYS A 194 -3.08 -2.14 1.95
C CYS A 194 -2.94 -3.11 3.12
N THR A 195 -2.04 -4.10 2.99
CA THR A 195 -1.76 -5.06 4.07
C THR A 195 -0.80 -4.55 5.12
N ASP A 196 -0.01 -3.52 4.79
CA ASP A 196 1.24 -3.23 5.48
C ASP A 196 2.13 -4.48 5.45
N ASP A 197 2.44 -5.06 6.61
CA ASP A 197 3.16 -6.32 6.73
C ASP A 197 2.25 -7.55 6.77
N SER A 198 1.96 -8.15 5.61
CA SER A 198 1.08 -9.33 5.52
C SER A 198 1.54 -10.52 6.39
N GLY A 199 2.86 -10.74 6.48
CA GLY A 199 3.45 -11.79 7.30
C GLY A 199 3.36 -11.50 8.80
N VAL A 200 3.81 -10.31 9.23
CA VAL A 200 3.85 -9.90 10.64
C VAL A 200 2.43 -9.87 11.23
N PHE A 201 1.47 -9.30 10.49
CA PHE A 201 0.09 -9.16 10.95
C PHE A 201 -0.81 -10.36 10.61
N SER A 202 -0.25 -11.40 9.97
CA SER A 202 -0.98 -12.61 9.57
C SER A 202 -2.29 -12.30 8.83
N THR A 203 -2.17 -11.43 7.82
CA THR A 203 -3.27 -10.96 6.98
C THR A 203 -2.97 -11.10 5.49
N SER A 204 -3.96 -10.80 4.65
CA SER A 204 -3.86 -10.75 3.19
C SER A 204 -4.70 -9.60 2.66
N VAL A 205 -4.41 -9.13 1.44
CA VAL A 205 -5.20 -8.03 0.85
C VAL A 205 -6.68 -8.41 0.75
N SER A 206 -6.99 -9.68 0.43
CA SER A 206 -8.38 -10.19 0.42
C SER A 206 -9.06 -10.03 1.79
N ARG A 207 -8.32 -10.29 2.88
CA ARG A 207 -8.81 -10.13 4.25
C ARG A 207 -9.03 -8.66 4.61
N GLU A 208 -8.15 -7.75 4.20
CA GLU A 208 -8.34 -6.31 4.42
C GLU A 208 -9.61 -5.79 3.74
N TYR A 209 -9.90 -6.26 2.52
CA TYR A 209 -11.16 -5.94 1.83
C TYR A 209 -12.38 -6.56 2.51
N ASP A 210 -12.29 -7.78 3.02
CA ASP A 210 -13.38 -8.43 3.76
C ASP A 210 -13.69 -7.70 5.09
N LEU A 211 -12.64 -7.26 5.80
CA LEU A 211 -12.75 -6.43 7.00
C LEU A 211 -13.41 -5.09 6.69
N ALA A 212 -12.97 -4.40 5.63
CA ALA A 212 -13.58 -3.13 5.23
C ALA A 212 -15.05 -3.29 4.84
N ALA A 213 -15.38 -4.32 4.05
CA ALA A 213 -16.75 -4.62 3.64
C ALA A 213 -17.65 -4.87 4.86
N SER A 214 -17.17 -5.68 5.80
CA SER A 214 -17.93 -6.08 7.00
C SER A 214 -18.07 -4.92 8.01
N ALA A 215 -16.98 -4.21 8.31
CA ALA A 215 -16.99 -3.14 9.32
C ALA A 215 -17.75 -1.90 8.86
N PHE A 216 -17.73 -1.59 7.56
CA PHE A 216 -18.30 -0.36 7.01
C PHE A 216 -19.54 -0.59 6.14
N SER A 217 -20.07 -1.82 6.13
CA SER A 217 -21.29 -2.22 5.40
C SER A 217 -21.23 -1.92 3.90
N LEU A 218 -20.08 -2.15 3.27
CA LEU A 218 -19.86 -1.87 1.86
C LEU A 218 -20.18 -3.09 1.00
N GLY A 219 -21.03 -2.87 -0.01
CA GLY A 219 -21.46 -3.88 -0.95
C GLY A 219 -20.42 -4.23 -2.02
N ARG A 220 -20.74 -5.23 -2.83
CA ARG A 220 -19.84 -5.73 -3.90
C ARG A 220 -19.44 -4.65 -4.90
N ARG A 221 -20.39 -3.81 -5.34
CA ARG A 221 -20.14 -2.74 -6.30
C ARG A 221 -19.24 -1.66 -5.72
N GLU A 222 -19.44 -1.30 -4.46
CA GLU A 222 -18.62 -0.32 -3.73
C GLU A 222 -17.18 -0.83 -3.55
N MET A 223 -17.02 -2.07 -3.10
CA MET A 223 -15.70 -2.73 -3.00
C MET A 223 -14.97 -2.80 -4.35
N PHE A 224 -15.70 -3.10 -5.41
CA PHE A 224 -15.13 -3.13 -6.76
C PHE A 224 -14.65 -1.75 -7.21
N GLN A 225 -15.46 -0.71 -7.01
CA GLN A 225 -15.05 0.66 -7.36
C GLN A 225 -13.88 1.14 -6.50
N LEU A 226 -13.85 0.76 -5.22
CA LEU A 226 -12.72 1.05 -4.33
C LEU A 226 -11.41 0.46 -4.90
N ALA A 227 -11.42 -0.83 -5.23
CA ALA A 227 -10.27 -1.50 -5.85
C ALA A 227 -9.87 -0.87 -7.19
N LYS A 228 -10.84 -0.60 -8.07
CA LYS A 228 -10.61 0.03 -9.37
C LYS A 228 -10.01 1.44 -9.25
N SER A 229 -10.44 2.19 -8.24
CA SER A 229 -9.97 3.57 -8.00
C SER A 229 -8.48 3.63 -7.67
N ALA A 230 -7.92 2.59 -7.03
CA ALA A 230 -6.51 2.51 -6.65
C ALA A 230 -5.56 2.65 -7.85
N VAL A 231 -5.98 2.23 -9.05
CA VAL A 231 -5.19 2.38 -10.30
C VAL A 231 -4.81 3.84 -10.58
N LYS A 232 -5.60 4.81 -10.10
CA LYS A 232 -5.28 6.23 -10.25
C LYS A 232 -4.04 6.62 -9.45
N PHE A 233 -3.84 6.00 -8.29
CA PHE A 233 -2.86 6.39 -7.27
C PHE A 233 -1.54 5.61 -7.34
N ILE A 234 -1.44 4.59 -8.21
CA ILE A 234 -0.19 3.83 -8.38
C ILE A 234 0.92 4.67 -9.03
N PHE A 235 2.16 4.36 -8.64
CA PHE A 235 3.36 4.91 -9.26
C PHE A 235 3.78 4.05 -10.46
N ALA A 236 2.99 4.09 -11.52
CA ALA A 236 3.27 3.40 -12.77
C ALA A 236 2.99 4.31 -13.97
N ASN A 237 3.61 4.00 -15.11
CA ASN A 237 3.40 4.74 -16.35
C ASN A 237 1.96 4.59 -16.90
N GLY A 238 1.61 5.44 -17.87
CA GLY A 238 0.27 5.47 -18.47
C GLY A 238 -0.18 4.11 -19.01
N ARG A 239 0.71 3.39 -19.70
CA ARG A 239 0.41 2.07 -20.28
C ARG A 239 0.01 1.04 -19.23
N VAL A 240 0.72 0.94 -18.10
CA VAL A 240 0.31 0.01 -17.02
C VAL A 240 -1.04 0.42 -16.43
N LYS A 241 -1.29 1.73 -16.26
CA LYS A 241 -2.59 2.21 -15.77
C LYS A 241 -3.73 1.89 -16.75
N GLU A 242 -3.50 2.00 -18.06
CA GLU A 242 -4.45 1.63 -19.11
C GLU A 242 -4.74 0.13 -19.10
N ASP A 243 -3.70 -0.71 -19.11
CA ASP A 243 -3.84 -2.17 -19.02
C ASP A 243 -4.67 -2.58 -17.78
N LEU A 244 -4.39 -1.98 -16.61
CA LEU A 244 -5.14 -2.26 -15.39
C LEU A 244 -6.60 -1.79 -15.47
N LYS A 245 -6.87 -0.62 -16.06
CA LYS A 245 -8.25 -0.15 -16.27
C LYS A 245 -9.03 -1.13 -17.14
N GLU A 246 -8.44 -1.60 -18.24
CA GLU A 246 -9.07 -2.61 -19.11
C GLU A 246 -9.35 -3.92 -18.37
N ILE A 247 -8.41 -4.38 -17.53
CA ILE A 247 -8.61 -5.57 -16.68
C ILE A 247 -9.82 -5.38 -15.75
N PHE A 248 -9.91 -4.22 -15.09
CA PHE A 248 -11.08 -3.91 -14.26
C PHE A 248 -12.36 -3.82 -15.09
N ASP A 249 -12.38 -3.12 -16.23
CA ASP A 249 -13.57 -2.99 -17.08
C ASP A 249 -14.09 -4.35 -17.59
N LEU A 250 -13.18 -5.27 -17.91
CA LEU A 250 -13.53 -6.65 -18.26
C LEU A 250 -14.09 -7.44 -17.07
N ALA A 251 -13.50 -7.26 -15.88
CA ALA A 251 -13.97 -7.89 -14.66
C ALA A 251 -15.36 -7.37 -14.23
N GLU A 252 -15.62 -6.08 -14.37
CA GLU A 252 -16.91 -5.44 -14.08
C GLU A 252 -18.04 -6.09 -14.89
N LYS A 253 -17.82 -6.25 -16.20
CA LYS A 253 -18.74 -6.94 -17.11
C LYS A 253 -18.94 -8.42 -16.73
N LYS A 254 -17.88 -9.12 -16.33
CA LYS A 254 -17.94 -10.55 -15.98
C LYS A 254 -18.64 -10.79 -14.64
N LEU A 255 -18.60 -9.81 -13.73
CA LEU A 255 -19.19 -9.91 -12.39
C LEU A 255 -20.62 -9.35 -12.32
N ASP A 256 -21.18 -8.92 -13.46
CA ASP A 256 -22.49 -8.26 -13.58
C ASP A 256 -22.65 -7.10 -12.59
N LEU A 257 -21.62 -6.23 -12.54
CA LEU A 257 -21.50 -5.20 -11.51
C LEU A 257 -22.06 -3.83 -11.86
#